data_AF-A0A1A8EWA1-F1
#
_entry.id   AF-A0A1A8EWA1-F1
#
_cell.length_a   1.000
_cell.length_b   1.000
_cell.length_c   1.000
_cell.angle_alpha   90.00
_cell.angle_beta   90.00
_cell.angle_gamma   90.00
#
_symmetry.space_group_name_H-M   'P 1'
#
loop_
_entity.id
_entity.type
_entity.pdbx_description
1 polymer ?
#
loop_
_entity_poly.entity_id
_entity_poly.type
_entity_poly.pdbx_seq_one_letter_code
_entity_poly.pdbx_strand_id
1 'polypeptide(L)'
;KAGCDQVIGSSKRVDKCGVCGGNGLSCIKVTGSYNKAFYGYSDIVTIPIGATNIDIKQRSHRGIRHDGNYLAVKRESGTYILNGNFSVSTVEQDIPVLGAVLKYSGSSTTLERIQSFRQLKETITVQLLTTGREDNLPKIKYSFFIPKDVMSNNSKEKTASDMSLQMMNSVSEWVLGEWSECSKSCGSGWSRRSIECRDSEGFLSCQCDKTIKPTDIRPCGDLPCPIWQMGPWSACSRTCGQGERRRSVFCIDYTGKTVEPEMCDSNKIPEPVSGDCNNHDCL
;
A
#
# COMPACT_ATOMS: atom_id res chain seq x y z
N LYS A 1 -35.11 5.81 -19.73
CA LYS A 1 -33.73 5.44 -19.33
C LYS A 1 -33.51 3.98 -19.71
N ALA A 2 -32.40 3.64 -20.36
CA ALA A 2 -32.09 2.25 -20.68
C ALA A 2 -31.47 1.55 -19.46
N GLY A 3 -31.81 0.27 -19.26
CA GLY A 3 -31.18 -0.59 -18.27
C GLY A 3 -29.77 -1.01 -18.70
N CYS A 4 -29.03 -1.67 -17.81
CA CYS A 4 -27.69 -2.18 -18.12
C CYS A 4 -27.68 -3.30 -19.17
N ASP A 5 -28.83 -3.89 -19.44
CA ASP A 5 -29.12 -4.92 -20.44
C ASP A 5 -29.42 -4.32 -21.82
N GLN A 6 -29.20 -3.02 -22.00
CA GLN A 6 -29.43 -2.25 -23.23
C GLN A 6 -30.92 -2.17 -23.64
N VAL A 7 -31.85 -2.54 -22.74
CA VAL A 7 -33.29 -2.47 -22.99
C VAL A 7 -33.86 -1.15 -22.47
N ILE A 8 -34.59 -0.44 -23.33
CA ILE A 8 -35.26 0.82 -22.97
C ILE A 8 -36.41 0.53 -22.01
N GLY A 9 -36.42 1.17 -20.84
CA GLY A 9 -37.43 0.95 -19.80
C GLY A 9 -37.09 -0.17 -18.81
N SER A 10 -35.99 -0.89 -19.01
CA SER A 10 -35.50 -1.88 -18.05
C SER A 10 -34.98 -1.20 -16.77
N SER A 11 -35.37 -1.74 -15.62
CA SER A 11 -34.92 -1.31 -14.29
C SER A 11 -33.62 -1.97 -13.85
N LYS A 12 -33.05 -2.87 -14.67
CA LYS A 12 -31.81 -3.59 -14.34
C LYS A 12 -30.62 -2.61 -14.26
N ARG A 13 -29.84 -2.76 -13.19
CA ARG A 13 -28.64 -1.97 -12.91
C ARG A 13 -27.41 -2.87 -12.81
N VAL A 14 -26.26 -2.30 -13.11
CA VAL A 14 -24.98 -2.94 -12.87
C VAL A 14 -24.77 -3.02 -11.35
N ASP A 15 -24.36 -4.18 -10.85
CA ASP A 15 -24.03 -4.36 -9.44
C ASP A 15 -22.64 -3.81 -9.10
N LYS A 16 -22.24 -3.95 -7.83
CA LYS A 16 -20.91 -3.50 -7.35
C LYS A 16 -19.73 -4.25 -7.96
N CYS A 17 -19.97 -5.39 -8.62
CA CYS A 17 -19.00 -6.24 -9.28
C CYS A 17 -18.90 -5.98 -10.79
N GLY A 18 -19.71 -5.06 -11.35
CA GLY A 18 -19.75 -4.79 -12.78
C GLY A 18 -20.71 -5.70 -13.57
N VAL A 19 -21.53 -6.52 -12.90
CA VAL A 19 -22.46 -7.46 -13.56
C VAL A 19 -23.86 -6.86 -13.67
N CYS A 20 -24.46 -6.88 -14.85
CA CYS A 20 -25.81 -6.38 -15.07
C CYS A 20 -26.87 -7.29 -14.41
N GLY A 21 -27.66 -6.75 -13.49
CA GLY A 21 -28.63 -7.54 -12.70
C GLY A 21 -27.95 -8.50 -11.71
N GLY A 22 -26.67 -8.32 -11.43
CA GLY A 22 -25.92 -9.15 -10.50
C GLY A 22 -26.34 -8.93 -9.04
N ASN A 23 -26.01 -9.91 -8.20
CA ASN A 23 -26.31 -9.90 -6.76
C ASN A 23 -25.13 -9.40 -5.91
N GLY A 24 -24.01 -9.01 -6.53
CA GLY A 24 -22.82 -8.53 -5.84
C GLY A 24 -22.01 -9.62 -5.12
N LEU A 25 -22.20 -10.90 -5.45
CA LEU A 25 -21.48 -12.02 -4.84
C LEU A 25 -20.30 -12.55 -5.69
N SER A 26 -20.17 -12.10 -6.94
CA SER A 26 -19.12 -12.52 -7.88
C SER A 26 -17.77 -11.85 -7.65
N CYS A 27 -17.68 -10.87 -6.75
CA CYS A 27 -16.46 -10.13 -6.46
C CYS A 27 -16.22 -9.99 -4.95
N ILE A 28 -14.96 -9.73 -4.57
CA ILE A 28 -14.56 -9.38 -3.21
C ILE A 28 -14.24 -7.89 -3.13
N LYS A 29 -14.45 -7.31 -1.96
CA LYS A 29 -14.07 -5.91 -1.69
C LYS A 29 -12.64 -5.88 -1.15
N VAL A 30 -11.78 -5.10 -1.79
CA VAL A 30 -10.44 -4.77 -1.29
C VAL A 30 -10.50 -3.37 -0.70
N THR A 31 -9.88 -3.19 0.47
CA THR A 31 -9.81 -1.90 1.16
C THR A 31 -8.43 -1.72 1.78
N GLY A 32 -7.95 -0.48 1.84
CA GLY A 32 -6.74 -0.17 2.58
C GLY A 32 -6.60 1.33 2.85
N SER A 33 -5.52 1.66 3.55
CA SER A 33 -5.17 3.03 3.90
C SER A 33 -3.68 3.27 3.71
N TYR A 34 -3.32 4.52 3.43
CA TYR A 34 -1.94 4.92 3.25
C TYR A 34 -1.70 6.26 3.96
N ASN A 35 -0.66 6.29 4.80
CA ASN A 35 -0.37 7.40 5.72
C ASN A 35 1.11 7.75 5.82
N LYS A 36 1.94 7.29 4.88
CA LYS A 36 3.38 7.57 4.84
C LYS A 36 3.65 8.67 3.82
N ALA A 37 4.56 9.59 4.12
CA ALA A 37 4.99 10.62 3.20
C ALA A 37 6.48 10.42 2.93
N PHE A 38 6.84 10.22 1.67
CA PHE A 38 8.22 10.28 1.20
C PHE A 38 8.27 11.31 0.08
N TYR A 39 9.28 12.17 0.08
CA TYR A 39 9.47 13.15 -0.98
C TYR A 39 9.52 12.45 -2.35
N GLY A 40 8.71 12.93 -3.30
CA GLY A 40 8.54 12.31 -4.60
C GLY A 40 7.38 11.31 -4.67
N TYR A 41 7.49 10.33 -5.55
CA TYR A 41 6.43 9.37 -5.86
C TYR A 41 6.54 8.12 -4.99
N SER A 42 5.43 7.71 -4.37
CA SER A 42 5.32 6.49 -3.57
C SER A 42 4.13 5.65 -4.00
N ASP A 43 4.31 4.35 -4.21
CA ASP A 43 3.24 3.44 -4.61
C ASP A 43 2.24 3.22 -3.44
N ILE A 44 0.96 3.48 -3.69
CA ILE A 44 -0.14 3.28 -2.72
C ILE A 44 -0.74 1.88 -2.92
N VAL A 45 -1.16 1.60 -4.16
CA VAL A 45 -1.84 0.35 -4.53
C VAL A 45 -1.79 0.12 -6.04
N THR A 46 -1.62 -1.12 -6.44
CA THR A 46 -1.81 -1.57 -7.83
C THR A 46 -3.19 -2.20 -7.98
N ILE A 47 -3.97 -1.69 -8.92
CA ILE A 47 -5.34 -2.14 -9.20
C ILE A 47 -5.31 -2.99 -10.47
N PRO A 48 -5.63 -4.29 -10.36
CA PRO A 48 -5.52 -5.21 -11.48
C PRO A 48 -6.67 -5.07 -12.49
N ILE A 49 -6.47 -5.70 -13.65
CA ILE A 49 -7.52 -5.97 -14.63
C ILE A 49 -8.73 -6.62 -13.95
N GLY A 50 -9.93 -6.27 -14.40
CA GLY A 50 -11.19 -6.80 -13.88
C GLY A 50 -11.72 -6.05 -12.67
N ALA A 51 -10.93 -5.16 -12.05
CA ALA A 51 -11.37 -4.38 -10.90
C ALA A 51 -12.51 -3.42 -11.26
N THR A 52 -13.44 -3.23 -10.34
CA THR A 52 -14.63 -2.38 -10.48
C THR A 52 -14.85 -1.50 -9.26
N ASN A 53 -15.66 -0.45 -9.44
CA ASN A 53 -16.12 0.43 -8.37
C ASN A 53 -14.96 0.96 -7.51
N ILE A 54 -13.94 1.47 -8.20
CA ILE A 54 -12.71 2.00 -7.64
C ILE A 54 -13.02 3.33 -6.98
N ASP A 55 -12.55 3.50 -5.75
CA ASP A 55 -12.73 4.69 -4.96
C ASP A 55 -11.49 4.94 -4.10
N ILE A 56 -10.71 5.97 -4.44
CA ILE A 56 -9.51 6.38 -3.72
C ILE A 56 -9.70 7.82 -3.28
N LYS A 57 -9.45 8.10 -2.01
CA LYS A 57 -9.64 9.42 -1.39
C LYS A 57 -8.39 9.80 -0.64
N GLN A 58 -7.82 10.93 -0.97
CA GLN A 58 -6.84 11.63 -0.15
C GLN A 58 -7.52 12.84 0.47
N ARG A 59 -7.58 12.87 1.80
CA ARG A 59 -8.11 14.02 2.54
C ARG A 59 -6.96 14.87 3.02
N SER A 60 -7.04 16.17 2.76
CA SER A 60 -5.98 17.08 3.15
C SER A 60 -5.84 17.24 4.66
N HIS A 61 -4.62 17.47 5.14
CA HIS A 61 -4.37 17.72 6.55
C HIS A 61 -5.00 19.06 6.98
N ARG A 62 -5.85 19.05 8.01
CA ARG A 62 -6.51 20.24 8.58
C ARG A 62 -7.31 21.12 7.57
N GLY A 63 -7.72 20.56 6.43
CA GLY A 63 -8.47 21.32 5.42
C GLY A 63 -7.62 22.33 4.64
N ILE A 64 -6.28 22.22 4.74
CA ILE A 64 -5.35 23.00 3.94
C ILE A 64 -5.55 22.60 2.47
N ARG A 65 -5.72 23.58 1.59
CA ARG A 65 -5.67 23.36 0.14
C ARG A 65 -4.20 23.26 -0.25
N HIS A 66 -3.83 22.30 -1.10
CA HIS A 66 -2.43 22.04 -1.47
C HIS A 66 -1.55 21.69 -0.26
N ASP A 67 -1.88 20.62 0.45
CA ASP A 67 -1.10 20.14 1.60
C ASP A 67 0.24 19.48 1.23
N GLY A 68 0.61 19.55 -0.05
CA GLY A 68 1.83 18.98 -0.61
C GLY A 68 1.72 17.49 -0.93
N ASN A 69 0.53 16.89 -0.83
CA ASN A 69 0.27 15.49 -1.15
C ASN A 69 -0.77 15.40 -2.27
N TYR A 70 -0.43 14.72 -3.37
CA TYR A 70 -1.29 14.63 -4.56
C TYR A 70 -1.34 13.19 -5.08
N LEU A 71 -2.50 12.71 -5.50
CA LEU A 71 -2.66 11.41 -6.13
C LEU A 71 -2.09 11.45 -7.56
N ALA A 72 -1.36 10.41 -7.94
CA ALA A 72 -0.87 10.19 -9.28
C ALA A 72 -1.25 8.80 -9.75
N VAL A 73 -1.33 8.61 -11.07
CA VAL A 73 -1.65 7.30 -11.66
C VAL A 73 -0.69 7.03 -12.80
N LYS A 74 -0.10 5.83 -12.79
CA LYS A 74 0.73 5.30 -13.88
C LYS A 74 0.13 4.00 -14.40
N ARG A 75 0.31 3.73 -15.69
CA ARG A 75 0.03 2.42 -16.29
C ARG A 75 1.11 1.41 -15.88
N GLU A 76 0.85 0.14 -16.14
CA GLU A 76 1.84 -0.94 -16.00
C GLU A 76 3.12 -0.69 -16.80
N SER A 77 3.03 0.01 -17.95
CA SER A 77 4.20 0.43 -18.73
C SER A 77 5.09 1.49 -18.07
N GLY A 78 4.69 2.01 -16.90
CA GLY A 78 5.37 3.11 -16.21
C GLY A 78 4.97 4.51 -16.70
N THR A 79 4.15 4.60 -17.76
CA THR A 79 3.65 5.89 -18.27
C THR A 79 2.63 6.52 -17.33
N TYR A 80 2.85 7.76 -16.92
CA TYR A 80 1.90 8.52 -16.11
C TYR A 80 0.70 8.97 -16.94
N ILE A 81 -0.49 8.76 -16.38
CA ILE A 81 -1.77 9.21 -16.95
C ILE A 81 -2.43 10.28 -16.09
N LEU A 82 -1.97 10.45 -14.85
CA LEU A 82 -2.35 11.52 -13.95
C LEU A 82 -1.14 11.95 -13.13
N ASN A 83 -0.95 13.26 -13.02
CA ASN A 83 0.03 13.92 -12.14
C ASN A 83 1.46 13.35 -12.25
N GLY A 84 1.95 13.16 -13.48
CA GLY A 84 3.32 12.73 -13.78
C GLY A 84 4.30 13.90 -13.89
N ASN A 85 5.60 13.59 -13.89
CA ASN A 85 6.68 14.58 -14.07
C ASN A 85 6.62 15.77 -13.10
N PHE A 86 6.24 15.52 -11.84
CA PHE A 86 6.04 16.53 -10.79
C PHE A 86 5.02 17.64 -11.14
N SER A 87 4.21 17.43 -12.17
CA SER A 87 3.11 18.33 -12.55
C SER A 87 1.81 17.84 -11.91
N VAL A 88 0.99 18.77 -11.40
CA VAL A 88 -0.24 18.46 -10.66
C VAL A 88 -1.43 19.14 -11.32
N SER A 89 -2.45 18.35 -11.66
CA SER A 89 -3.74 18.84 -12.15
C SER A 89 -4.60 19.31 -10.99
N THR A 90 -5.01 20.57 -11.05
CA THR A 90 -5.84 21.24 -10.03
C THR A 90 -7.34 21.13 -10.32
N VAL A 91 -7.71 20.69 -11.52
CA VAL A 91 -9.09 20.67 -12.02
C VAL A 91 -9.65 19.24 -12.11
N GLU A 92 -10.98 19.14 -12.11
CA GLU A 92 -11.65 17.87 -12.36
C GLU A 92 -11.36 17.38 -13.79
N GLN A 93 -11.03 16.11 -13.94
CA GLN A 93 -10.71 15.51 -15.22
C GLN A 93 -11.20 14.06 -15.30
N ASP A 94 -11.72 13.71 -16.47
CA ASP A 94 -12.00 12.33 -16.86
C ASP A 94 -10.76 11.74 -17.56
N ILE A 95 -10.13 10.76 -16.93
CA ILE A 95 -8.90 10.12 -17.41
C ILE A 95 -9.27 8.79 -18.07
N PRO A 96 -9.09 8.65 -19.39
CA PRO A 96 -9.44 7.41 -20.08
C PRO A 96 -8.41 6.31 -19.78
N VAL A 97 -8.93 5.12 -19.45
CA VAL A 97 -8.18 3.88 -19.28
C VAL A 97 -8.90 2.77 -20.06
N LEU A 98 -8.22 1.68 -20.39
CA LEU A 98 -8.82 0.58 -21.13
C LEU A 98 -10.00 0.02 -20.32
N GLY A 99 -11.19 0.08 -20.91
CA GLY A 99 -12.45 -0.41 -20.32
C GLY A 99 -13.17 0.54 -19.35
N ALA A 100 -12.53 1.62 -18.90
CA ALA A 100 -13.12 2.52 -17.89
C ALA A 100 -12.67 3.98 -18.04
N VAL A 101 -13.26 4.85 -17.22
CA VAL A 101 -12.83 6.24 -17.06
C VAL A 101 -12.62 6.50 -15.58
N LEU A 102 -11.43 7.00 -15.22
CA LEU A 102 -11.15 7.43 -13.86
C LEU A 102 -11.54 8.91 -13.74
N LYS A 103 -12.50 9.21 -12.89
CA LYS A 103 -12.88 10.59 -12.58
C LYS A 103 -12.02 11.10 -11.45
N TYR A 104 -11.25 12.12 -11.74
CA TYR A 104 -10.35 12.76 -10.80
C TYR A 104 -10.91 14.13 -10.38
N SER A 105 -11.02 14.41 -9.08
CA SER A 105 -11.67 15.63 -8.58
C SER A 105 -10.80 16.91 -8.61
N GLY A 106 -9.52 16.81 -8.93
CA GLY A 106 -8.59 17.95 -8.87
C GLY A 106 -7.99 18.18 -7.48
N SER A 107 -6.72 18.61 -7.45
CA SER A 107 -5.97 18.86 -6.22
C SER A 107 -6.29 20.17 -5.51
N SER A 108 -7.12 21.04 -6.12
CA SER A 108 -7.61 22.28 -5.50
C SER A 108 -8.68 22.03 -4.42
N THR A 109 -9.18 20.80 -4.35
CA THR A 109 -10.18 20.36 -3.38
C THR A 109 -9.54 19.86 -2.08
N THR A 110 -10.25 19.94 -0.96
CA THR A 110 -9.77 19.37 0.32
C THR A 110 -9.91 17.85 0.39
N LEU A 111 -10.61 17.26 -0.59
CA LEU A 111 -10.80 15.82 -0.76
C LEU A 111 -10.49 15.48 -2.22
N GLU A 112 -9.23 15.17 -2.47
CA GLU A 112 -8.80 14.65 -3.76
C GLU A 112 -9.30 13.21 -3.90
N ARG A 113 -10.00 12.93 -5.00
CA ARG A 113 -10.69 11.66 -5.21
C ARG A 113 -10.49 11.17 -6.63
N ILE A 114 -10.13 9.89 -6.73
CA ILE A 114 -10.17 9.13 -7.97
C ILE A 114 -11.29 8.09 -7.84
N GLN A 115 -12.25 8.12 -8.75
CA GLN A 115 -13.37 7.18 -8.74
C GLN A 115 -13.65 6.60 -10.14
N SER A 116 -14.03 5.33 -10.19
CA SER A 116 -14.49 4.69 -11.42
C SER A 116 -15.51 3.59 -11.15
N PHE A 117 -16.58 3.54 -11.95
CA PHE A 117 -17.66 2.57 -11.79
C PHE A 117 -17.63 1.44 -12.82
N ARG A 118 -16.75 1.54 -13.83
CA ARG A 118 -16.62 0.55 -14.91
C ARG A 118 -15.50 -0.43 -14.59
N GLN A 119 -15.49 -1.54 -15.31
CA GLN A 119 -14.48 -2.57 -15.16
C GLN A 119 -13.20 -2.18 -15.90
N LEU A 120 -12.06 -2.24 -15.19
CA LEU A 120 -10.75 -2.04 -15.80
C LEU A 120 -10.40 -3.21 -16.73
N LYS A 121 -9.86 -2.88 -17.92
CA LYS A 121 -9.24 -3.83 -18.86
C LYS A 121 -7.72 -3.69 -18.93
N GLU A 122 -7.13 -2.86 -18.07
CA GLU A 122 -5.68 -2.74 -17.88
C GLU A 122 -5.34 -2.59 -16.39
N THR A 123 -4.11 -2.94 -16.01
CA THR A 123 -3.58 -2.72 -14.66
C THR A 123 -3.07 -1.29 -14.52
N ILE A 124 -3.44 -0.64 -13.42
CA ILE A 124 -2.97 0.72 -13.08
C ILE A 124 -2.35 0.73 -11.69
N THR A 125 -1.35 1.57 -11.49
CA THR A 125 -0.77 1.81 -10.16
C THR A 125 -1.08 3.23 -9.73
N VAL A 126 -1.65 3.36 -8.55
CA VAL A 126 -1.93 4.64 -7.91
C VAL A 126 -0.79 4.95 -6.96
N GLN A 127 -0.25 6.16 -7.11
CA GLN A 127 0.87 6.67 -6.34
C GLN A 127 0.47 7.94 -5.60
N LEU A 128 1.24 8.25 -4.56
CA LEU A 128 1.24 9.55 -3.90
C LEU A 128 2.46 10.33 -4.38
N LEU A 129 2.26 11.55 -4.86
CA LEU A 129 3.30 12.55 -5.05
C LEU A 129 3.34 13.46 -3.82
N THR A 130 4.47 13.46 -3.11
CA THR A 130 4.70 14.38 -1.98
C THR A 130 5.71 15.45 -2.38
N THR A 131 5.35 16.73 -2.28
CA THR A 131 6.20 17.88 -2.62
C THR A 131 6.53 18.79 -1.42
N GLY A 132 5.94 18.53 -0.24
CA GLY A 132 6.02 19.37 0.95
C GLY A 132 6.79 18.78 2.13
N ARG A 133 6.81 19.49 3.27
CA ARG A 133 7.45 19.08 4.54
C ARG A 133 6.71 17.90 5.20
N GLU A 134 7.47 17.02 5.86
CA GLU A 134 7.02 15.74 6.44
C GLU A 134 5.91 15.84 7.51
N ASP A 135 5.62 17.04 8.02
CA ASP A 135 4.63 17.27 9.08
C ASP A 135 3.17 16.98 8.64
N ASN A 136 2.90 16.98 7.34
CA ASN A 136 1.56 16.72 6.78
C ASN A 136 1.41 15.27 6.32
N LEU A 137 1.18 14.35 7.27
CA LEU A 137 0.92 12.96 6.92
C LEU A 137 -0.36 12.83 6.07
N PRO A 138 -0.27 12.17 4.89
CA PRO A 138 -1.40 12.00 4.00
C PRO A 138 -2.45 11.09 4.64
N LYS A 139 -3.73 11.36 4.36
CA LYS A 139 -4.83 10.53 4.84
C LYS A 139 -5.54 9.90 3.66
N ILE A 140 -4.95 8.82 3.15
CA ILE A 140 -5.47 8.11 1.98
C ILE A 140 -6.26 6.88 2.41
N LYS A 141 -7.43 6.71 1.83
CA LYS A 141 -8.23 5.48 1.92
C LYS A 141 -8.64 5.06 0.53
N TYR A 142 -8.52 3.77 0.24
CA TYR A 142 -8.95 3.22 -1.03
C TYR A 142 -9.85 2.01 -0.84
N SER A 143 -10.73 1.80 -1.81
CA SER A 143 -11.51 0.59 -1.94
C SER A 143 -11.87 0.31 -3.39
N PHE A 144 -11.94 -0.96 -3.74
CA PHE A 144 -12.37 -1.43 -5.06
C PHE A 144 -12.83 -2.88 -4.95
N PHE A 145 -13.38 -3.43 -6.02
CA PHE A 145 -13.85 -4.81 -6.07
C PHE A 145 -13.09 -5.61 -7.12
N ILE A 146 -12.69 -6.83 -6.79
CA ILE A 146 -11.99 -7.76 -7.71
C ILE A 146 -12.87 -9.01 -7.91
N PRO A 147 -13.03 -9.53 -9.14
CA PRO A 147 -13.74 -10.78 -9.39
C PRO A 147 -13.15 -11.96 -8.61
N LYS A 148 -13.99 -12.85 -8.09
CA LYS A 148 -13.55 -13.99 -7.27
C LYS A 148 -12.74 -15.01 -8.07
N ASP A 149 -13.03 -15.14 -9.34
CA ASP A 149 -12.34 -15.92 -10.36
C ASP A 149 -10.85 -15.54 -10.46
N VAL A 150 -10.52 -14.25 -10.31
CA VAL A 150 -9.12 -13.76 -10.25
C VAL A 150 -8.41 -14.20 -8.95
N MET A 151 -9.15 -14.49 -7.88
CA MET A 151 -8.61 -14.99 -6.61
C MET A 151 -8.67 -16.51 -6.49
N SER A 152 -9.63 -17.17 -7.15
CA SER A 152 -9.89 -18.60 -7.03
C SER A 152 -8.85 -19.44 -7.78
N ASN A 153 -8.20 -18.87 -8.80
CA ASN A 153 -7.02 -19.47 -9.43
C ASN A 153 -5.81 -19.55 -8.47
N ASN A 154 -5.80 -18.83 -7.35
CA ASN A 154 -4.76 -18.98 -6.31
C ASN A 154 -5.09 -20.05 -5.26
N SER A 155 -6.21 -20.79 -5.36
CA SER A 155 -6.62 -21.75 -4.32
C SER A 155 -7.20 -23.08 -4.82
N LYS A 156 -7.34 -23.30 -6.14
CA LYS A 156 -7.92 -24.54 -6.71
C LYS A 156 -7.19 -25.08 -7.95
N GLU A 157 -5.89 -25.33 -7.84
CA GLU A 157 -5.22 -26.33 -8.69
C GLU A 157 -4.58 -27.43 -7.83
N LYS A 158 -5.40 -28.02 -6.95
CA LYS A 158 -5.20 -29.41 -6.55
C LYS A 158 -6.45 -30.20 -6.90
N THR A 159 -6.25 -31.13 -7.84
CA THR A 159 -7.06 -32.33 -8.13
C THR A 159 -8.52 -32.12 -8.57
N ALA A 160 -8.79 -32.25 -9.88
CA ALA A 160 -9.36 -33.47 -10.47
C ALA A 160 -9.89 -33.19 -11.90
N SER A 161 -9.24 -33.81 -12.88
CA SER A 161 -9.77 -34.34 -14.15
C SER A 161 -11.01 -33.72 -14.80
N ASP A 162 -10.83 -33.09 -15.96
CA ASP A 162 -11.50 -33.58 -17.17
C ASP A 162 -10.58 -33.40 -18.40
N MET A 163 -10.71 -34.33 -19.33
CA MET A 163 -9.79 -34.63 -20.41
C MET A 163 -10.28 -33.97 -21.71
N SER A 164 -9.33 -33.54 -22.54
CA SER A 164 -9.45 -33.17 -23.96
C SER A 164 -9.75 -31.71 -24.30
N LEU A 165 -8.66 -30.97 -24.53
CA LEU A 165 -8.37 -30.47 -25.88
C LEU A 165 -6.85 -30.37 -26.06
N GLN A 166 -6.30 -31.38 -26.73
CA GLN A 166 -4.98 -31.27 -27.34
C GLN A 166 -5.06 -30.26 -28.48
N MET A 167 -4.29 -29.19 -28.39
CA MET A 167 -3.67 -28.57 -29.56
C MET A 167 -2.27 -28.14 -29.16
N MET A 168 -1.28 -28.64 -29.88
CA MET A 168 0.12 -28.36 -29.64
C MET A 168 0.39 -26.85 -29.69
N ASN A 169 0.91 -26.30 -28.59
CA ASN A 169 1.80 -25.15 -28.58
C ASN A 169 2.55 -25.16 -27.25
N SER A 170 3.87 -25.00 -27.32
CA SER A 170 4.80 -25.01 -26.18
C SER A 170 4.23 -24.26 -24.97
N VAL A 171 3.87 -25.02 -23.92
CA VAL A 171 3.30 -24.47 -22.69
C VAL A 171 4.44 -23.85 -21.90
N SER A 172 4.60 -22.53 -22.02
CA SER A 172 5.48 -21.80 -21.12
C SER A 172 4.73 -21.44 -19.84
N GLU A 173 5.30 -21.78 -18.70
CA GLU A 173 4.70 -21.64 -17.37
C GLU A 173 5.49 -20.64 -16.50
N TRP A 174 4.78 -19.95 -15.61
CA TRP A 174 5.39 -19.09 -14.60
C TRP A 174 5.96 -19.92 -13.45
N VAL A 175 7.29 -19.97 -13.37
CA VAL A 175 8.00 -20.60 -12.27
C VAL A 175 8.27 -19.57 -11.17
N LEU A 176 7.86 -19.92 -9.96
CA LEU A 176 7.92 -19.05 -8.78
C LEU A 176 9.10 -19.46 -7.90
N GLY A 177 10.01 -18.52 -7.67
CA GLY A 177 11.07 -18.68 -6.67
C GLY A 177 10.54 -18.61 -5.25
N GLU A 178 11.43 -18.91 -4.31
CA GLU A 178 11.17 -18.73 -2.90
C GLU A 178 11.01 -17.25 -2.56
N TRP A 179 10.25 -17.01 -1.50
CA TRP A 179 10.12 -15.68 -0.92
C TRP A 179 11.42 -15.30 -0.21
N SER A 180 11.93 -14.12 -0.52
CA SER A 180 13.01 -13.47 0.19
C SER A 180 12.64 -13.27 1.65
N GLU A 181 13.67 -13.09 2.47
CA GLU A 181 13.50 -12.53 3.80
C GLU A 181 12.72 -11.21 3.75
N CYS A 182 12.04 -10.91 4.86
CA CYS A 182 11.28 -9.69 4.96
C CYS A 182 12.23 -8.49 4.91
N SER A 183 11.87 -7.45 4.16
CA SER A 183 12.69 -6.23 4.03
C SER A 183 12.97 -5.53 5.36
N LYS A 184 12.24 -5.89 6.42
CA LYS A 184 12.39 -5.39 7.78
C LYS A 184 12.21 -6.53 8.77
N SER A 185 12.99 -6.51 9.84
CA SER A 185 12.85 -7.43 10.98
C SER A 185 11.67 -7.06 11.90
N CYS A 186 11.20 -5.83 11.84
CA CYS A 186 10.06 -5.32 12.62
C CYS A 186 9.24 -4.30 11.80
N GLY A 187 7.99 -4.12 12.21
CA GLY A 187 7.00 -3.27 11.53
C GLY A 187 6.62 -3.82 10.17
N SER A 188 5.89 -3.01 9.39
CA SER A 188 5.41 -3.42 8.07
C SER A 188 6.55 -3.41 7.05
N GLY A 189 6.97 -4.60 6.62
CA GLY A 189 7.93 -4.86 5.57
C GLY A 189 7.31 -5.54 4.35
N TRP A 190 8.16 -5.88 3.38
CA TRP A 190 7.79 -6.55 2.13
C TRP A 190 8.75 -7.70 1.84
N SER A 191 8.22 -8.79 1.31
CA SER A 191 8.98 -9.95 0.86
C SER A 191 8.78 -10.08 -0.65
N ARG A 192 9.86 -10.37 -1.38
CA ARG A 192 9.86 -10.51 -2.84
C ARG A 192 10.23 -11.92 -3.26
N ARG A 193 9.82 -12.36 -4.44
CA ARG A 193 10.28 -13.64 -5.03
C ARG A 193 10.62 -13.45 -6.50
N SER A 194 11.44 -14.34 -7.05
CA SER A 194 11.62 -14.39 -8.50
C SER A 194 10.39 -14.97 -9.18
N ILE A 195 10.06 -14.43 -10.35
CA ILE A 195 8.99 -14.93 -11.20
C ILE A 195 9.54 -14.98 -12.62
N GLU A 196 9.81 -16.20 -13.07
CA GLU A 196 10.45 -16.47 -14.35
C GLU A 196 9.48 -17.23 -15.24
N CYS A 197 9.40 -16.85 -16.50
CA CYS A 197 8.67 -17.63 -17.48
C CYS A 197 9.61 -18.69 -18.06
N ARG A 198 9.22 -19.96 -18.01
CA ARG A 198 10.02 -21.07 -18.55
C ARG A 198 9.19 -21.92 -19.50
N ASP A 199 9.82 -22.42 -20.58
CA ASP A 199 9.18 -23.36 -21.50
C ASP A 199 9.16 -24.80 -20.94
N SER A 200 8.61 -25.74 -21.72
CA SER A 200 8.53 -27.16 -21.36
C SER A 200 9.89 -27.84 -21.17
N GLU A 201 10.97 -27.24 -21.67
CA GLU A 201 12.35 -27.73 -21.52
C GLU A 201 13.08 -27.05 -20.36
N GLY A 202 12.42 -26.12 -19.66
CA GLY A 202 12.94 -25.41 -18.50
C GLY A 202 13.80 -24.18 -18.83
N PHE A 203 13.89 -23.80 -20.11
CA PHE A 203 14.60 -22.60 -20.54
C PHE A 203 13.74 -21.35 -20.37
N LEU A 204 14.40 -20.21 -20.19
CA LEU A 204 13.71 -18.93 -20.08
C LEU A 204 12.94 -18.65 -21.37
N SER A 205 11.64 -18.41 -21.21
CA SER A 205 10.71 -18.12 -22.29
C SER A 205 10.08 -16.74 -22.10
N CYS A 206 9.55 -16.19 -23.18
CA CYS A 206 8.76 -14.95 -23.17
C CYS A 206 7.27 -15.21 -23.48
N GLN A 207 6.90 -16.48 -23.68
CA GLN A 207 5.59 -16.89 -24.20
C GLN A 207 4.55 -17.11 -23.10
N CYS A 208 4.89 -16.92 -21.82
CA CYS A 208 3.91 -17.03 -20.73
C CYS A 208 2.87 -15.91 -20.82
N ASP A 209 1.63 -16.27 -20.53
CA ASP A 209 0.54 -15.30 -20.47
C ASP A 209 0.77 -14.31 -19.32
N LYS A 210 1.00 -13.04 -19.68
CA LYS A 210 1.25 -11.96 -18.72
C LYS A 210 0.01 -11.63 -17.89
N THR A 211 -1.19 -11.98 -18.35
CA THR A 211 -2.45 -11.73 -17.62
C THR A 211 -2.56 -12.58 -16.36
N ILE A 212 -1.88 -13.73 -16.32
CA ILE A 212 -1.84 -14.64 -15.18
C ILE A 212 -0.51 -14.55 -14.39
N LYS A 213 0.33 -13.56 -14.68
CA LYS A 213 1.62 -13.41 -13.98
C LYS A 213 1.38 -13.23 -12.47
N PRO A 214 1.88 -14.13 -11.62
CA PRO A 214 1.66 -14.03 -10.18
C PRO A 214 2.35 -12.82 -9.57
N THR A 215 1.94 -12.40 -8.36
CA THR A 215 2.57 -11.27 -7.66
C THR A 215 3.97 -11.66 -7.17
N ASP A 216 4.94 -10.79 -7.41
CA ASP A 216 6.34 -10.91 -6.99
C ASP A 216 6.60 -10.25 -5.64
N ILE A 217 5.61 -9.57 -5.05
CA ILE A 217 5.71 -8.88 -3.76
C ILE A 217 4.53 -9.20 -2.85
N ARG A 218 4.79 -9.37 -1.55
CA ARG A 218 3.77 -9.55 -0.50
C ARG A 218 4.14 -8.78 0.78
N PRO A 219 3.15 -8.33 1.58
CA PRO A 219 3.42 -7.76 2.89
C PRO A 219 3.97 -8.83 3.85
N CYS A 220 4.88 -8.43 4.74
CA CYS A 220 5.43 -9.25 5.81
C CYS A 220 5.80 -8.37 7.01
N GLY A 221 5.99 -8.99 8.18
CA GLY A 221 6.37 -8.27 9.41
C GLY A 221 5.16 -7.66 10.12
N ASP A 222 4.79 -8.26 11.26
CA ASP A 222 3.68 -7.83 12.11
C ASP A 222 4.12 -7.50 13.56
N LEU A 223 5.42 -7.60 13.85
CA LEU A 223 5.97 -7.30 15.17
C LEU A 223 6.24 -5.80 15.31
N PRO A 224 5.80 -5.13 16.38
CA PRO A 224 6.15 -3.73 16.62
C PRO A 224 7.68 -3.55 16.71
N CYS A 225 8.18 -2.44 16.17
CA CYS A 225 9.60 -2.13 16.30
C CYS A 225 9.95 -1.71 17.72
N PRO A 226 11.15 -2.07 18.20
CA PRO A 226 11.70 -1.56 19.46
C PRO A 226 11.71 -0.04 19.50
N ILE A 227 11.49 0.53 20.69
CA ILE A 227 11.41 1.97 20.90
C ILE A 227 12.40 2.42 21.97
N TRP A 228 12.88 3.66 21.84
CA TRP A 228 13.66 4.29 22.88
C TRP A 228 12.78 4.67 24.07
N GLN A 229 13.21 4.28 25.27
CA GLN A 229 12.56 4.63 26.52
C GLN A 229 13.56 5.24 27.48
N MET A 230 13.15 6.32 28.16
CA MET A 230 13.94 6.90 29.25
C MET A 230 13.82 6.02 30.50
N GLY A 231 14.96 5.68 31.08
CA GLY A 231 15.02 4.97 32.34
C GLY A 231 14.73 5.85 33.57
N PRO A 232 14.77 5.24 34.76
CA PRO A 232 14.68 5.99 36.01
C PRO A 232 15.89 6.93 36.18
N TRP A 233 15.71 7.95 37.01
CA TRP A 233 16.81 8.81 37.43
C TRP A 233 17.85 8.03 38.23
N SER A 234 19.13 8.34 38.02
CA SER A 234 20.22 7.92 38.88
C SER A 234 20.02 8.46 40.29
N ALA A 235 20.72 7.86 41.25
CA ALA A 235 20.93 8.50 42.54
C ALA A 235 21.51 9.91 42.34
N CYS A 236 21.18 10.81 43.26
CA CYS A 236 21.77 12.15 43.29
C CYS A 236 23.28 12.02 43.54
N SER A 237 24.09 12.78 42.82
CA SER A 237 25.56 12.79 42.97
C SER A 237 26.04 13.19 44.37
N ARG A 238 25.18 13.85 45.16
CA ARG A 238 25.42 14.17 46.57
C ARG A 238 24.31 13.64 47.44
N THR A 239 24.64 13.26 48.67
CA THR A 239 23.69 12.81 49.69
C THR A 239 23.08 13.97 50.50
N CYS A 240 23.68 15.16 50.47
CA CYS A 240 23.20 16.39 51.09
C CYS A 240 23.42 17.59 50.15
N GLY A 241 22.64 18.66 50.31
CA GLY A 241 22.69 19.88 49.50
C GLY A 241 22.25 19.68 48.03
N GLN A 242 22.66 20.62 47.18
CA GLN A 242 22.39 20.57 45.73
C GLN A 242 23.38 19.64 45.02
N GLY A 243 22.86 18.71 44.22
CA GLY A 243 23.61 17.81 43.34
C GLY A 243 22.95 17.66 41.97
N GLU A 244 23.60 16.89 41.11
CA GLU A 244 23.10 16.50 39.78
C GLU A 244 22.69 15.02 39.78
N ARG A 245 21.63 14.69 39.03
CA ARG A 245 21.23 13.33 38.66
C ARG A 245 21.09 13.21 37.15
N ARG A 246 21.25 12.01 36.61
CA ARG A 246 21.15 11.72 35.17
C ARG A 246 20.17 10.59 34.92
N ARG A 247 19.50 10.58 33.77
CA ARG A 247 18.69 9.43 33.32
C ARG A 247 19.18 8.94 31.97
N SER A 248 19.43 7.64 31.87
CA SER A 248 19.88 6.97 30.63
C SER A 248 18.69 6.59 29.76
N VAL A 249 18.94 6.39 28.47
CA VAL A 249 17.96 5.89 27.50
C VAL A 249 18.27 4.45 27.14
N PHE A 250 17.23 3.64 26.99
CA PHE A 250 17.31 2.22 26.69
C PHE A 250 16.44 1.90 25.48
N CYS A 251 16.90 0.97 24.64
CA CYS A 251 16.08 0.42 23.57
C CYS A 251 15.26 -0.74 24.14
N ILE A 252 13.93 -0.68 24.06
CA ILE A 252 13.03 -1.72 24.56
C ILE A 252 12.21 -2.35 23.43
N ASP A 253 12.07 -3.67 23.45
CA ASP A 253 11.22 -4.39 22.50
C ASP A 253 9.74 -4.34 22.88
N TYR A 254 8.90 -4.96 22.05
CA TYR A 254 7.44 -5.04 22.28
C TYR A 254 7.05 -5.89 23.50
N THR A 255 7.97 -6.66 24.07
CA THR A 255 7.78 -7.43 25.32
C THR A 255 8.19 -6.64 26.57
N GLY A 256 8.76 -5.45 26.39
CA GLY A 256 9.27 -4.60 27.47
C GLY A 256 10.70 -4.96 27.92
N LYS A 257 11.41 -5.79 27.16
CA LYS A 257 12.79 -6.17 27.47
C LYS A 257 13.77 -5.19 26.82
N THR A 258 14.81 -4.81 27.56
CA THR A 258 15.93 -4.04 27.00
C THR A 258 16.70 -4.90 25.99
N VAL A 259 16.84 -4.38 24.77
CA VAL A 259 17.57 -4.99 23.65
C VAL A 259 18.76 -4.11 23.24
N GLU A 260 19.57 -4.57 22.29
CA GLU A 260 20.72 -3.79 21.84
C GLU A 260 20.29 -2.44 21.22
N PRO A 261 21.06 -1.35 21.42
CA PRO A 261 20.79 -0.02 20.86
C PRO A 261 20.48 0.01 19.36
N GLU A 262 21.11 -0.86 18.57
CA GLU A 262 21.01 -0.94 17.12
C GLU A 262 19.63 -1.44 16.64
N MET A 263 18.85 -2.07 17.53
CA MET A 263 17.49 -2.53 17.24
C MET A 263 16.46 -1.38 17.26
N CYS A 264 16.84 -0.22 17.83
CA CYS A 264 16.04 0.99 17.79
C CYS A 264 16.55 1.96 16.72
N ASP A 265 15.65 2.80 16.20
CA ASP A 265 16.00 3.84 15.24
C ASP A 265 16.94 4.88 15.88
N SER A 266 18.19 4.93 15.43
CA SER A 266 19.22 5.83 15.95
C SER A 266 18.85 7.31 15.80
N ASN A 267 17.99 7.67 14.84
CA ASN A 267 17.52 9.05 14.67
C ASN A 267 16.50 9.48 15.73
N LYS A 268 15.98 8.52 16.51
CA LYS A 268 14.97 8.76 17.55
C LYS A 268 15.51 8.62 18.96
N ILE A 269 16.83 8.51 19.13
CA ILE A 269 17.44 8.44 20.45
C ILE A 269 17.21 9.77 21.19
N PRO A 270 16.57 9.76 22.38
CA PRO A 270 16.45 10.96 23.18
C PRO A 270 17.81 11.34 23.76
N GLU A 271 18.09 12.64 23.85
CA GLU A 271 19.30 13.10 24.54
C GLU A 271 19.23 12.70 26.03
N PRO A 272 20.33 12.19 26.61
CA PRO A 272 20.42 11.96 28.04
C PRO A 272 20.18 13.27 28.79
N VAL A 273 19.21 13.26 29.71
CA VAL A 273 18.87 14.46 30.48
C VAL A 273 19.59 14.42 31.83
N SER A 274 20.35 15.48 32.12
CA SER A 274 20.78 15.79 33.49
C SER A 274 19.79 16.77 34.14
N GLY A 275 19.63 16.65 35.45
CA GLY A 275 18.77 17.54 36.20
C GLY A 275 19.27 17.71 37.63
N ASP A 276 18.96 18.86 38.22
CA ASP A 276 19.28 19.14 39.61
C ASP A 276 18.45 18.25 40.56
N CYS A 277 19.06 17.91 41.69
CA CYS A 277 18.44 17.27 42.84
C CYS A 277 18.88 17.98 44.12
N ASN A 278 17.94 18.26 45.01
CA ASN A 278 18.22 18.84 46.33
C ASN A 278 17.93 17.80 47.40
N ASN A 279 18.96 17.48 48.18
CA ASN A 279 18.84 16.67 49.39
C ASN A 279 18.82 17.58 50.64
N HIS A 280 18.73 16.98 51.82
CA HIS A 280 18.81 17.71 53.10
C HIS A 280 20.08 18.56 53.18
N ASP A 281 20.04 19.67 53.92
CA ASP A 281 21.20 20.54 54.10
C ASP A 281 22.37 19.79 54.72
N CYS A 282 23.59 20.07 54.24
CA CYS A 282 24.81 19.48 54.80
C CYS A 282 25.11 20.11 56.16
N LEU A 283 25.40 19.27 57.16
CA LEU A 283 25.77 19.66 58.53
C LEU A 283 27.26 20.00 58.67
#